data_AF-A0A5B6ZCM0-F1
#
_entry.id   AF-A0A5B6ZCM0-F1
#
_cell.length_a   1.000
_cell.length_b   1.000
_cell.length_c   1.000
_cell.angle_alpha   90.00
_cell.angle_beta   90.00
_cell.angle_gamma   90.00
#
_symmetry.space_group_name_H-M   'P 1'
#
loop_
_entity.id
_entity.type
_entity.pdbx_description
1 polymer ?
#
loop_
_entity_poly.entity_id
_entity_poly.type
_entity_poly.pdbx_seq_one_letter_code
_entity_poly.pdbx_strand_id
1 'polypeptide(L)'
;EREKDRMAVERATREACERAFAEARERAERAAVERATAEVRQRAMAEARERLEKVSAEARERLLADKASMEARLRAERAAVERATADARERAVEKAMAEKAAFEARERVERSITNKFFAASRDGVRLSSSSSDLQDLKIQGLGSSSGSRYSYSSVYGGIEGESAQRCKARLERHRRTAERAAKALAEKNMRDLLAQREQAERNRLAEALDAEVKRWSSGKEGNLRALLSTLQYILGPDSGWQPIPLTEVITSVAVKKAYRKATLCVHPDKLQQRGASIQQKYICEKVFDLLKEAWNKFNSEER
;
A
#
# COMPACT_ATOMS: atom_id res chain seq x y z
N GLU A 1 11.32 9.60 94.99
CA GLU A 1 11.98 9.90 93.71
C GLU A 1 12.11 8.64 92.86
N ARG A 2 12.93 7.65 93.28
CA ARG A 2 13.16 6.37 92.56
C ARG A 2 11.94 5.55 92.11
N GLU A 3 10.81 5.62 92.81
CA GLU A 3 9.57 4.93 92.42
C GLU A 3 8.77 5.68 91.36
N LYS A 4 8.79 7.01 91.39
CA LYS A 4 8.20 7.85 90.35
C LYS A 4 8.95 7.70 89.02
N ASP A 5 10.28 7.58 89.09
CA ASP A 5 11.13 7.35 87.91
C ASP A 5 10.87 5.97 87.28
N ARG A 6 10.68 4.92 88.10
CA ARG A 6 10.30 3.58 87.61
C ARG A 6 8.94 3.60 86.90
N MET A 7 7.93 4.23 87.49
CA MET A 7 6.62 4.38 86.86
C MET A 7 6.65 5.24 85.58
N ALA A 8 7.55 6.23 85.50
CA ALA A 8 7.74 7.04 84.31
C ALA A 8 8.38 6.23 83.17
N VAL A 9 9.37 5.39 83.47
CA VAL A 9 10.01 4.50 82.50
C VAL A 9 9.02 3.45 81.99
N GLU A 10 8.26 2.80 82.87
CA GLU A 10 7.25 1.82 82.47
C GLU A 10 6.18 2.43 81.55
N ARG A 11 5.71 3.65 81.87
CA ARG A 11 4.78 4.40 81.02
C ARG A 11 5.39 4.73 79.66
N ALA A 12 6.64 5.20 79.62
CA ALA A 12 7.34 5.51 78.38
C ALA A 12 7.56 4.25 77.52
N THR A 13 7.88 3.11 78.13
CA THR A 13 8.01 1.83 77.39
C THR A 13 6.68 1.35 76.84
N ARG A 14 5.59 1.50 77.61
CA ARG A 14 4.25 1.13 77.15
C ARG A 14 3.80 2.02 76.00
N GLU A 15 4.02 3.32 76.10
CA GLU A 15 3.69 4.29 75.04
C GLU A 15 4.54 4.05 73.78
N ALA A 16 5.83 3.74 73.93
CA ALA A 16 6.70 3.38 72.81
C ALA A 16 6.23 2.09 72.10
N CYS A 17 5.84 1.07 72.87
CA CYS A 17 5.24 -0.15 72.32
C CYS A 17 3.92 0.14 71.60
N GLU A 18 3.01 0.90 72.22
CA GLU A 18 1.71 1.26 71.62
C GLU A 18 1.89 2.05 70.31
N ARG A 19 2.85 2.98 70.25
CA ARG A 19 3.21 3.70 69.01
C ARG A 19 3.78 2.76 67.94
N ALA A 20 4.69 1.86 68.31
CA ALA A 20 5.27 0.90 67.36
C ALA A 20 4.21 -0.04 66.76
N PHE A 21 3.25 -0.50 67.58
CA PHE A 21 2.11 -1.31 67.10
C PHE A 21 1.16 -0.50 66.21
N ALA A 22 0.89 0.76 66.53
CA ALA A 22 0.07 1.63 65.69
C ALA A 22 0.71 1.89 64.31
N GLU A 23 2.01 2.20 64.27
CA GLU A 23 2.71 2.40 63.00
C GLU A 23 2.83 1.09 62.18
N ALA A 24 3.01 -0.05 62.84
CA ALA A 24 3.02 -1.35 62.16
C ALA A 24 1.66 -1.65 61.52
N ARG A 25 0.56 -1.31 62.21
CA ARG A 25 -0.81 -1.44 61.68
C ARG A 25 -1.06 -0.51 60.51
N GLU A 26 -0.65 0.76 60.59
CA GLU A 26 -0.76 1.74 59.51
C GLU A 26 0.05 1.31 58.27
N ARG A 27 1.28 0.80 58.46
CA ARG A 27 2.10 0.27 57.36
C ARG A 27 1.46 -0.98 56.73
N ALA A 28 0.90 -1.87 57.54
CA ALA A 28 0.17 -3.04 57.04
C ALA A 28 -1.09 -2.65 56.26
N GLU A 29 -1.84 -1.66 56.73
CA GLU A 29 -3.04 -1.15 56.05
C GLU A 29 -2.67 -0.49 54.70
N ARG A 30 -1.65 0.37 54.68
CA ARG A 30 -1.14 0.96 53.42
C ARG A 30 -0.69 -0.11 52.43
N ALA A 31 0.04 -1.13 52.88
CA ALA A 31 0.47 -2.23 52.04
C ALA A 31 -0.71 -3.07 51.52
N ALA A 32 -1.76 -3.26 52.33
CA ALA A 32 -2.97 -3.94 51.91
C ALA A 32 -3.74 -3.15 50.84
N VAL A 33 -3.88 -1.83 51.02
CA VAL A 33 -4.51 -0.94 50.03
C VAL A 33 -3.70 -0.90 48.73
N GLU A 34 -2.37 -0.78 48.81
CA GLU A 34 -1.51 -0.79 47.62
C GLU A 34 -1.66 -2.11 46.83
N ARG A 35 -1.63 -3.26 47.51
CA ARG A 35 -1.87 -4.58 46.90
C ARG A 35 -3.24 -4.68 46.26
N ALA A 36 -4.30 -4.24 46.93
CA ALA A 36 -5.65 -4.24 46.38
C ALA A 36 -5.73 -3.36 45.10
N THR A 37 -5.12 -2.17 45.11
CA THR A 37 -5.10 -1.31 43.91
C THR A 37 -4.23 -1.90 42.79
N ALA A 38 -3.15 -2.61 43.10
CA ALA A 38 -2.33 -3.30 42.12
C ALA A 38 -3.10 -4.47 41.48
N GLU A 39 -3.84 -5.25 42.28
CA GLU A 39 -4.67 -6.36 41.81
C GLU A 39 -5.80 -5.87 40.89
N VAL A 40 -6.48 -4.77 41.25
CA VAL A 40 -7.50 -4.15 40.38
C VAL A 40 -6.88 -3.69 39.06
N ARG A 41 -5.70 -3.05 39.08
CA ARG A 41 -4.99 -2.65 37.86
C ARG A 41 -4.57 -3.85 37.02
N GLN A 42 -4.07 -4.92 37.63
CA GLN A 42 -3.70 -6.15 36.93
C GLN A 42 -4.92 -6.81 36.26
N ARG A 43 -6.05 -6.90 36.96
CA ARG A 43 -7.31 -7.40 36.39
C ARG A 43 -7.79 -6.57 35.20
N ALA A 44 -7.77 -5.24 35.32
CA ALA A 44 -8.14 -4.34 34.22
C ALA A 44 -7.22 -4.52 32.99
N MET A 45 -5.91 -4.69 33.20
CA MET A 45 -4.96 -4.94 32.12
C MET A 45 -5.14 -6.32 31.47
N ALA A 46 -5.49 -7.35 32.26
CA ALA A 46 -5.80 -8.68 31.73
C ALA A 46 -7.08 -8.66 30.89
N GLU A 47 -8.14 -8.01 31.38
CA GLU A 47 -9.42 -7.87 30.67
C GLU A 47 -9.26 -7.05 29.37
N ALA A 48 -8.40 -6.03 29.38
CA ALA A 48 -8.06 -5.27 28.16
C ALA A 48 -7.30 -6.12 27.14
N ARG A 49 -6.38 -6.98 27.58
CA ARG A 49 -5.65 -7.92 26.71
C ARG A 49 -6.59 -8.97 26.10
N GLU A 50 -7.48 -9.54 26.90
CA GLU A 50 -8.47 -10.52 26.44
C GLU A 50 -9.40 -9.91 25.37
N ARG A 51 -9.89 -8.68 25.60
CA ARG A 51 -10.69 -7.96 24.60
C ARG A 51 -9.93 -7.72 23.30
N LEU A 52 -8.67 -7.31 23.38
CA LEU A 52 -7.83 -7.11 22.20
C LEU A 52 -7.59 -8.42 21.45
N GLU A 53 -7.32 -9.50 22.18
CA GLU A 53 -7.13 -10.83 21.60
C GLU A 53 -8.39 -11.31 20.90
N LYS A 54 -9.57 -11.15 21.53
CA LYS A 54 -10.86 -11.49 20.93
C LYS A 54 -11.13 -10.70 19.65
N VAL A 55 -10.93 -9.39 19.65
CA VAL A 55 -11.07 -8.56 18.43
C VAL A 55 -10.08 -9.01 17.35
N SER A 56 -8.86 -9.36 17.73
CA SER A 56 -7.85 -9.86 16.79
C SER A 56 -8.20 -11.25 16.23
N ALA A 57 -8.89 -12.09 16.99
CA ALA A 57 -9.34 -13.41 16.56
C ALA A 57 -10.53 -13.27 15.59
N GLU A 58 -11.52 -12.43 15.94
CA GLU A 58 -12.66 -12.11 15.07
C GLU A 58 -12.22 -11.50 13.73
N ALA A 59 -11.21 -10.60 13.75
CA ALA A 59 -10.64 -10.04 12.51
C ALA A 59 -9.96 -11.11 11.64
N ARG A 60 -9.23 -12.05 12.26
CA ARG A 60 -8.59 -13.17 11.55
C ARG A 60 -9.61 -14.11 10.93
N GLU A 61 -10.69 -14.42 11.64
CA GLU A 61 -11.78 -15.25 11.13
C GLU A 61 -12.48 -14.59 9.94
N ARG A 62 -12.78 -13.29 10.01
CA ARG A 62 -13.35 -12.53 8.88
C ARG A 62 -12.45 -12.55 7.65
N LEU A 63 -11.13 -12.38 7.82
CA LEU A 63 -10.18 -12.45 6.72
C LEU A 63 -10.12 -13.83 6.07
N LEU A 64 -10.23 -14.91 6.86
CA LEU A 64 -10.27 -16.27 6.33
C LEU A 64 -11.58 -16.52 5.56
N ALA A 65 -12.71 -16.03 6.06
CA ALA A 65 -14.00 -16.11 5.37
C ALA A 65 -13.99 -15.33 4.05
N ASP A 66 -13.44 -14.12 4.03
CA ASP A 66 -13.30 -13.29 2.83
C ASP A 66 -12.38 -13.96 1.79
N LYS A 67 -11.28 -14.56 2.24
CA LYS A 67 -10.37 -15.33 1.37
C LYS A 67 -11.07 -16.54 0.77
N ALA A 68 -11.82 -17.31 1.56
CA ALA A 68 -12.58 -18.46 1.07
C ALA A 68 -13.66 -18.04 0.05
N SER A 69 -14.36 -16.95 0.31
CA SER A 69 -15.34 -16.36 -0.61
C SER A 69 -14.71 -15.93 -1.94
N MET A 70 -13.55 -15.25 -1.89
CA MET A 70 -12.81 -14.86 -3.08
C MET A 70 -12.32 -16.08 -3.88
N GLU A 71 -11.83 -17.11 -3.19
CA GLU A 71 -11.37 -18.35 -3.82
C GLU A 71 -12.53 -19.13 -4.47
N ALA A 72 -13.70 -19.16 -3.85
CA ALA A 72 -14.92 -19.74 -4.41
C ALA A 72 -15.37 -19.00 -5.68
N ARG A 73 -15.32 -17.66 -5.68
CA ARG A 73 -15.62 -16.83 -6.87
C ARG A 73 -14.66 -17.14 -8.01
N LEU A 74 -13.35 -17.19 -7.74
CA LEU A 74 -12.35 -17.54 -8.76
C LEU A 74 -12.54 -18.96 -9.31
N ARG A 75 -12.92 -19.93 -8.48
CA ARG A 75 -13.27 -21.28 -8.94
C ARG A 75 -14.51 -21.28 -9.83
N ALA A 76 -15.56 -20.56 -9.44
CA ALA A 76 -16.79 -20.47 -10.23
C ALA A 76 -16.54 -19.80 -11.59
N GLU A 77 -15.73 -18.73 -11.62
CA GLU A 77 -15.33 -18.06 -12.87
C GLU A 77 -14.55 -19.00 -13.78
N ARG A 78 -13.56 -19.73 -13.25
CA ARG A 78 -12.80 -20.73 -14.02
C ARG A 78 -13.71 -21.82 -14.58
N ALA A 79 -14.63 -22.35 -13.78
CA ALA A 79 -15.59 -23.35 -14.23
C ALA A 79 -16.54 -22.81 -15.31
N ALA A 80 -16.96 -21.56 -15.22
CA ALA A 80 -17.79 -20.91 -16.25
C ALA A 80 -17.03 -20.74 -17.56
N VAL A 81 -15.76 -20.31 -17.51
CA VAL A 81 -14.89 -20.20 -18.68
C VAL A 81 -14.65 -21.56 -19.31
N GLU A 82 -14.37 -22.60 -18.51
CA GLU A 82 -14.19 -23.96 -19.01
C GLU A 82 -15.44 -24.47 -19.73
N ARG A 83 -16.63 -24.30 -19.15
CA ARG A 83 -17.91 -24.65 -19.78
C ARG A 83 -18.13 -23.90 -21.10
N ALA A 84 -17.92 -22.59 -21.11
CA ALA A 84 -18.05 -21.79 -22.33
C ALA A 84 -17.08 -22.26 -23.43
N THR A 85 -15.86 -22.68 -23.06
CA THR A 85 -14.90 -23.24 -24.02
C THR A 85 -15.28 -24.65 -24.50
N ALA A 86 -15.90 -25.46 -23.65
CA ALA A 86 -16.42 -26.78 -24.03
C ALA A 86 -17.59 -26.65 -25.01
N ASP A 87 -18.57 -25.80 -24.68
CA ASP A 87 -19.71 -25.51 -25.55
C ASP A 87 -19.27 -24.95 -26.92
N ALA A 88 -18.27 -24.06 -26.93
CA ALA A 88 -17.71 -23.54 -28.19
C ALA A 88 -17.03 -24.63 -29.03
N ARG A 89 -16.36 -25.61 -28.40
CA ARG A 89 -15.76 -26.76 -29.08
C ARG A 89 -16.81 -27.70 -29.65
N GLU A 90 -17.87 -27.98 -28.89
CA GLU A 90 -18.98 -28.82 -29.35
C GLU A 90 -19.68 -28.19 -30.55
N ARG A 91 -20.02 -26.90 -30.49
CA ARG A 91 -20.62 -26.16 -31.63
C ARG A 91 -19.71 -26.15 -32.86
N ALA A 92 -18.40 -26.08 -32.68
CA ALA A 92 -17.46 -26.15 -33.80
C ALA A 92 -17.45 -27.55 -34.45
N VAL A 93 -17.53 -28.61 -33.65
CA VAL A 93 -17.63 -29.99 -34.14
C VAL A 93 -18.95 -30.22 -34.87
N GLU A 94 -20.09 -29.77 -34.31
CA GLU A 94 -21.40 -29.85 -34.97
C GLU A 94 -21.40 -29.10 -36.30
N LYS A 95 -20.84 -27.88 -36.33
CA LYS A 95 -20.72 -27.09 -37.57
C LYS A 95 -19.88 -27.80 -38.62
N ALA A 96 -18.75 -28.40 -38.23
CA ALA A 96 -17.89 -29.16 -39.15
C ALA A 96 -18.59 -30.42 -39.69
N MET A 97 -19.37 -31.11 -38.86
CA MET A 97 -20.17 -32.27 -39.28
C MET A 97 -21.29 -31.86 -40.25
N ALA A 98 -21.97 -30.74 -39.98
CA ALA A 98 -23.00 -30.19 -40.87
C ALA A 98 -22.40 -29.73 -42.21
N GLU A 99 -21.24 -29.08 -42.20
CA GLU A 99 -20.53 -28.67 -43.42
C GLU A 99 -20.08 -29.88 -44.25
N LYS A 100 -19.56 -30.93 -43.60
CA LYS A 100 -19.21 -32.18 -44.27
C LYS A 100 -20.43 -32.87 -44.89
N ALA A 101 -21.56 -32.90 -44.18
CA ALA A 101 -22.81 -33.44 -44.72
C ALA A 101 -23.33 -32.62 -45.90
N ALA A 102 -23.25 -31.29 -45.83
CA ALA A 102 -23.61 -30.39 -46.93
C ALA A 102 -22.69 -30.56 -48.14
N PHE A 103 -21.38 -30.73 -47.92
CA PHE A 103 -20.41 -31.02 -48.98
C PHE A 103 -20.72 -32.36 -49.64
N GLU A 104 -20.92 -33.42 -48.87
CA GLU A 104 -21.25 -34.75 -49.40
C GLU A 104 -22.60 -34.77 -50.14
N ALA A 105 -23.58 -33.95 -49.73
CA ALA A 105 -24.83 -33.76 -50.47
C ALA A 105 -24.59 -33.09 -51.84
N ARG A 106 -23.75 -32.05 -51.90
CA ARG A 106 -23.37 -31.40 -53.17
C ARG A 106 -22.61 -32.37 -54.09
N GLU A 107 -21.72 -33.18 -53.53
CA GLU A 107 -20.92 -34.16 -54.25
C GLU A 107 -21.79 -35.32 -54.79
N ARG A 108 -22.85 -35.74 -54.08
CA ARG A 108 -23.87 -36.67 -54.61
C ARG A 108 -24.66 -36.07 -55.77
N VAL A 109 -25.04 -34.79 -55.69
CA VAL A 109 -25.75 -34.09 -56.78
C VAL A 109 -24.86 -34.00 -58.01
N GLU A 110 -23.61 -33.58 -57.85
CA GLU A 110 -22.61 -33.49 -58.91
C GLU A 110 -22.35 -34.86 -59.55
N ARG A 111 -22.17 -35.91 -58.74
CA ARG A 111 -22.01 -37.29 -59.23
C ARG A 111 -23.22 -37.77 -60.04
N SER A 112 -24.44 -37.38 -59.66
CA SER A 112 -25.65 -37.69 -60.44
C SER A 112 -25.70 -36.93 -61.78
N ILE A 113 -25.19 -35.69 -61.82
CA ILE A 113 -25.08 -34.87 -63.03
C ILE A 113 -24.03 -35.48 -63.97
N THR A 114 -22.87 -35.88 -63.47
CA THR A 114 -21.87 -36.60 -64.27
C THR A 114 -22.36 -37.97 -64.74
N ASN A 115 -23.06 -38.75 -63.90
CA ASN A 115 -23.64 -40.02 -64.34
C ASN A 115 -24.73 -39.84 -65.41
N LYS A 116 -25.50 -38.73 -65.38
CA LYS A 116 -26.40 -38.35 -66.48
C LYS A 116 -25.62 -37.94 -67.75
N PHE A 117 -24.48 -37.28 -67.61
CA PHE A 117 -23.58 -36.95 -68.74
C PHE A 117 -22.90 -38.20 -69.34
N PHE A 118 -22.53 -39.19 -68.53
CA PHE A 118 -21.98 -40.46 -69.00
C PHE A 118 -23.06 -41.42 -69.57
N ALA A 119 -24.28 -41.40 -69.03
CA ALA A 119 -25.41 -42.13 -69.61
C ALA A 119 -25.88 -41.55 -70.95
N ALA A 120 -25.62 -40.26 -71.21
CA ALA A 120 -25.84 -39.61 -72.50
C ALA A 120 -24.68 -39.81 -73.50
N SER A 121 -23.65 -40.59 -73.16
CA SER A 121 -22.50 -40.89 -74.03
C SER A 121 -22.61 -42.30 -74.66
N ARG A 122 -23.78 -42.60 -75.22
CA ARG A 122 -24.00 -43.63 -76.26
C ARG A 122 -25.03 -43.09 -77.25
N ASP A 123 -24.63 -42.08 -78.02
CA ASP A 123 -24.93 -41.98 -79.44
C ASP A 123 -24.25 -40.73 -80.02
N GLY A 124 -23.55 -40.90 -81.15
CA GLY A 124 -23.03 -39.79 -81.96
C GLY A 124 -24.19 -38.97 -82.53
N VAL A 125 -24.02 -37.75 -83.04
CA VAL A 125 -23.04 -37.31 -84.05
C VAL A 125 -23.15 -35.76 -84.22
N ARG A 126 -22.02 -35.12 -84.61
CA ARG A 126 -21.84 -33.84 -85.38
C ARG A 126 -21.79 -32.46 -84.69
N LEU A 127 -20.55 -31.91 -84.64
CA LEU A 127 -20.01 -30.68 -85.29
C LEU A 127 -20.98 -29.48 -85.48
N SER A 128 -20.69 -28.20 -85.12
CA SER A 128 -19.46 -27.41 -85.32
C SER A 128 -19.43 -26.10 -84.50
N SER A 129 -18.22 -25.71 -84.10
CA SER A 129 -17.52 -24.41 -83.95
C SER A 129 -18.21 -23.02 -83.87
N SER A 130 -17.67 -22.23 -82.93
CA SER A 130 -17.17 -20.82 -83.03
C SER A 130 -18.15 -19.63 -82.96
N SER A 131 -17.98 -18.75 -81.97
CA SER A 131 -17.52 -17.36 -82.15
C SER A 131 -17.62 -16.55 -80.84
N SER A 132 -16.61 -15.70 -80.63
CA SER A 132 -16.43 -14.74 -79.55
C SER A 132 -17.57 -13.73 -79.40
N ASP A 133 -17.81 -13.22 -78.19
CA ASP A 133 -18.12 -11.79 -78.00
C ASP A 133 -17.91 -11.30 -76.55
N LEU A 134 -17.27 -10.13 -76.49
CA LEU A 134 -16.89 -9.32 -75.34
C LEU A 134 -18.09 -8.60 -74.71
N GLN A 135 -18.02 -8.38 -73.38
CA GLN A 135 -18.61 -7.28 -72.59
C GLN A 135 -18.24 -7.53 -71.12
N ASP A 136 -17.09 -7.10 -70.59
CA ASP A 136 -16.72 -5.72 -70.20
C ASP A 136 -17.88 -4.83 -69.70
N LEU A 137 -18.11 -4.86 -68.38
CA LEU A 137 -18.90 -3.87 -67.65
C LEU A 137 -18.14 -3.42 -66.40
N LYS A 138 -17.14 -2.58 -66.66
CA LYS A 138 -17.06 -1.20 -66.14
C LYS A 138 -17.09 -1.03 -64.61
N ILE A 139 -15.88 -0.97 -64.07
CA ILE A 139 -15.53 -0.06 -62.97
C ILE A 139 -16.03 1.35 -63.30
N GLN A 140 -16.88 1.91 -62.44
CA GLN A 140 -17.07 3.35 -62.30
C GLN A 140 -16.77 3.74 -60.85
N GLY A 141 -15.53 4.18 -60.63
CA GLY A 141 -15.22 5.09 -59.55
C GLY A 141 -15.41 6.53 -60.04
N LEU A 142 -15.85 7.39 -59.11
CA LEU A 142 -15.78 8.86 -59.01
C LEU A 142 -17.03 9.28 -58.22
N GLY A 143 -17.00 10.01 -57.11
CA GLY A 143 -15.94 10.63 -56.34
C GLY A 143 -16.58 11.22 -55.06
N SER A 144 -15.73 11.35 -54.05
CA SER A 144 -15.85 12.08 -52.79
C SER A 144 -17.12 12.89 -52.46
N SER A 145 -17.71 12.58 -51.30
CA SER A 145 -18.12 13.62 -50.35
C SER A 145 -17.79 13.16 -48.94
N SER A 146 -17.03 14.00 -48.23
CA SER A 146 -16.69 13.89 -46.83
C SER A 146 -17.92 13.82 -45.93
N GLY A 147 -17.81 13.11 -44.82
CA GLY A 147 -18.79 13.24 -43.74
C GLY A 147 -18.93 11.98 -42.90
N SER A 148 -18.09 11.89 -41.87
CA SER A 148 -18.40 11.35 -40.54
C SER A 148 -19.29 10.09 -40.47
N ARG A 149 -18.71 8.96 -40.08
CA ARG A 149 -19.47 7.93 -39.35
C ARG A 149 -18.56 7.14 -38.41
N TYR A 150 -18.85 7.28 -37.12
CA TYR A 150 -18.44 6.39 -36.04
C TYR A 150 -18.54 4.93 -36.46
N SER A 151 -17.43 4.19 -36.39
CA SER A 151 -17.44 2.73 -36.61
C SER A 151 -17.46 2.01 -35.25
N TYR A 152 -18.63 2.00 -34.62
CA TYR A 152 -19.03 0.94 -33.70
C TYR A 152 -19.47 -0.24 -34.55
N SER A 153 -18.54 -1.09 -34.97
CA SER A 153 -18.80 -2.46 -35.44
C SER A 153 -17.50 -3.14 -35.82
N SER A 154 -16.99 -4.02 -34.95
CA SER A 154 -16.21 -5.19 -35.37
C SER A 154 -16.17 -6.21 -34.23
N VAL A 155 -17.36 -6.63 -33.83
CA VAL A 155 -17.60 -7.91 -33.17
C VAL A 155 -18.12 -8.80 -34.29
N TYR A 156 -17.41 -9.89 -34.59
CA TYR A 156 -17.57 -10.80 -35.75
C TYR A 156 -16.93 -10.33 -37.08
N GLY A 157 -15.62 -10.53 -37.17
CA GLY A 157 -14.85 -10.40 -38.40
C GLY A 157 -13.55 -11.18 -38.31
N GLY A 158 -13.63 -12.44 -37.87
CA GLY A 158 -12.52 -13.38 -37.99
C GLY A 158 -12.26 -13.62 -39.47
N ILE A 159 -11.25 -12.95 -40.03
CA ILE A 159 -10.67 -13.33 -41.31
C ILE A 159 -10.05 -14.70 -41.09
N GLU A 160 -10.76 -15.75 -41.48
CA GLU A 160 -10.25 -17.10 -41.67
C GLU A 160 -9.10 -17.01 -42.69
N GLY A 161 -7.85 -16.98 -42.20
CA GLY A 161 -6.66 -16.87 -43.04
C GLY A 161 -5.47 -16.10 -42.46
N GLU A 162 -5.41 -15.77 -41.16
CA GLU A 162 -4.14 -15.33 -40.58
C GLU A 162 -3.16 -16.50 -40.53
N SER A 163 -2.04 -16.41 -41.25
CA SER A 163 -0.99 -17.42 -41.17
C SER A 163 -0.55 -17.62 -39.71
N ALA A 164 -0.25 -18.86 -39.30
CA ALA A 164 0.14 -19.17 -37.92
C ALA A 164 1.27 -18.26 -37.39
N GLN A 165 2.13 -17.78 -38.29
CA GLN A 165 3.20 -16.81 -38.00
C GLN A 165 2.67 -15.42 -37.61
N ARG A 166 1.60 -14.91 -38.23
CA ARG A 166 0.99 -13.61 -37.89
C ARG A 166 0.26 -13.66 -36.55
N CYS A 167 -0.45 -14.76 -36.27
CA CYS A 167 -1.10 -14.99 -34.97
C CYS A 167 -0.05 -15.05 -33.84
N LYS A 168 1.05 -15.80 -34.05
CA LYS A 168 2.18 -15.86 -33.11
C LYS A 168 2.81 -14.48 -32.86
N ALA A 169 3.02 -13.69 -33.91
CA ALA A 169 3.58 -12.35 -33.80
C ALA A 169 2.66 -11.37 -33.04
N ARG A 170 1.33 -11.46 -33.22
CA ARG A 170 0.35 -10.68 -32.44
C ARG A 170 0.37 -11.05 -30.97
N LEU A 171 0.31 -12.34 -30.65
CA LEU A 171 0.35 -12.83 -29.27
C LEU A 171 1.65 -12.39 -28.57
N GLU A 172 2.78 -12.47 -29.27
CA GLU A 172 4.07 -12.04 -28.74
C GLU A 172 4.11 -10.53 -28.45
N ARG A 173 3.54 -9.68 -29.32
CA ARG A 173 3.41 -8.23 -29.04
C ARG A 173 2.52 -7.96 -27.83
N HIS A 174 1.37 -8.60 -27.75
CA HIS A 174 0.49 -8.47 -26.59
C HIS A 174 1.18 -8.95 -25.31
N ARG A 175 1.92 -10.05 -25.37
CA ARG A 175 2.72 -10.56 -24.26
C ARG A 175 3.76 -9.54 -23.81
N ARG A 176 4.55 -8.97 -24.72
CA ARG A 176 5.54 -7.93 -24.39
C ARG A 176 4.90 -6.68 -23.78
N THR A 177 3.73 -6.28 -24.25
CA THR A 177 3.00 -5.13 -23.67
C THR A 177 2.46 -5.46 -22.27
N ALA A 178 1.89 -6.64 -22.09
CA ALA A 178 1.42 -7.12 -20.79
C ALA A 178 2.57 -7.28 -19.79
N GLU A 179 3.72 -7.81 -20.21
CA GLU A 179 4.93 -7.94 -19.40
C GLU A 179 5.46 -6.57 -18.97
N ARG A 180 5.50 -5.58 -19.87
CA ARG A 180 5.90 -4.21 -19.52
C ARG A 180 4.94 -3.57 -18.53
N ALA A 181 3.63 -3.73 -18.74
CA ALA A 181 2.60 -3.22 -17.84
C ALA A 181 2.70 -3.89 -16.46
N ALA A 182 2.86 -5.21 -16.42
CA ALA A 182 3.02 -5.97 -15.18
C ALA A 182 4.30 -5.58 -14.43
N LYS A 183 5.43 -5.39 -15.14
CA LYS A 183 6.69 -4.94 -14.54
C LYS A 183 6.55 -3.53 -13.96
N ALA A 184 5.96 -2.59 -14.70
CA ALA A 184 5.75 -1.23 -14.23
C ALA A 184 4.83 -1.20 -12.98
N LEU A 185 3.78 -2.03 -12.98
CA LEU A 185 2.89 -2.16 -11.83
C LEU A 185 3.60 -2.77 -10.62
N ALA A 186 4.37 -3.84 -10.81
CA ALA A 186 5.14 -4.47 -9.74
C ALA A 186 6.18 -3.52 -9.15
N GLU A 187 6.87 -2.75 -9.98
CA GLU A 187 7.85 -1.75 -9.56
C GLU A 187 7.20 -0.62 -8.76
N LYS A 188 6.04 -0.12 -9.20
CA LYS A 188 5.26 0.86 -8.44
C LYS A 188 4.80 0.29 -7.09
N ASN A 189 4.18 -0.89 -7.10
CA ASN A 189 3.72 -1.54 -5.87
C ASN A 189 4.89 -1.76 -4.88
N MET A 190 6.08 -2.10 -5.39
CA MET A 190 7.27 -2.26 -4.57
C MET A 190 7.74 -0.93 -3.97
N ARG A 191 7.74 0.17 -4.73
CA ARG A 191 8.04 1.51 -4.21
C ARG A 191 7.05 1.96 -3.15
N ASP A 192 5.76 1.76 -3.42
CA ASP A 192 4.67 2.14 -2.51
C ASP A 192 4.78 1.34 -1.20
N LEU A 193 5.10 0.04 -1.28
CA LEU A 193 5.31 -0.80 -0.09
C LEU A 193 6.51 -0.33 0.75
N LEU A 194 7.62 0.07 0.12
CA LEU A 194 8.78 0.61 0.83
C LEU A 194 8.45 1.94 1.53
N ALA A 195 7.78 2.85 0.83
CA ALA A 195 7.35 4.13 1.40
C ALA A 195 6.37 3.93 2.58
N GLN A 196 5.44 3.00 2.45
CA GLN A 196 4.51 2.65 3.54
C GLN A 196 5.23 2.06 4.75
N ARG A 197 6.24 1.19 4.54
CA ARG A 197 7.04 0.64 5.64
C ARG A 197 7.82 1.73 6.36
N GLU A 198 8.49 2.62 5.63
CA GLU A 198 9.21 3.75 6.22
C GLU A 198 8.26 4.67 7.00
N GLN A 199 7.09 4.97 6.43
CA GLN A 199 6.08 5.79 7.07
C GLN A 199 5.48 5.10 8.31
N ALA A 200 5.27 3.79 8.27
CA ALA A 200 4.76 3.02 9.41
C ALA A 200 5.76 3.01 10.57
N GLU A 201 7.06 2.83 10.29
CA GLU A 201 8.12 2.94 11.30
C GLU A 201 8.21 4.36 11.87
N ARG A 202 8.08 5.37 11.01
CA ARG A 202 8.01 6.77 11.45
C ARG A 202 6.81 7.01 12.37
N ASN A 203 5.62 6.54 12.00
CA ASN A 203 4.39 6.69 12.79
C ASN A 203 4.48 5.93 14.12
N ARG A 204 5.08 4.74 14.12
CA ARG A 204 5.27 3.93 15.34
C ARG A 204 6.11 4.65 16.39
N LEU A 205 7.12 5.41 15.95
CA LEU A 205 8.03 6.13 16.84
C LEU A 205 7.59 7.57 17.11
N ALA A 206 6.68 8.10 16.30
CA ALA A 206 6.24 9.50 16.34
C ALA A 206 5.81 9.94 17.74
N GLU A 207 4.96 9.18 18.44
CA GLU A 207 4.47 9.56 19.77
C GLU A 207 5.59 9.66 20.81
N ALA A 208 6.54 8.72 20.79
CA ALA A 208 7.67 8.71 21.71
C ALA A 208 8.63 9.88 21.44
N LEU A 209 8.92 10.13 20.15
CA LEU A 209 9.78 11.23 19.71
C LEU A 209 9.11 12.60 19.94
N ASP A 210 7.80 12.72 19.70
CA ASP A 210 7.02 13.92 20.01
C ASP A 210 7.02 14.21 21.50
N ALA A 211 6.86 13.17 22.34
CA ALA A 211 6.96 13.33 23.78
C ALA A 211 8.37 13.79 24.20
N GLU A 212 9.42 13.29 23.54
CA GLU A 212 10.80 13.72 23.79
C GLU A 212 11.06 15.17 23.37
N VAL A 213 10.67 15.54 22.16
CA VAL A 213 10.77 16.91 21.66
C VAL A 213 9.97 17.85 22.56
N LYS A 214 8.76 17.48 22.96
CA LYS A 214 7.91 18.27 23.86
C LYS A 214 8.52 18.42 25.25
N ARG A 215 9.08 17.34 25.83
CA ARG A 215 9.80 17.41 27.11
C ARG A 215 11.00 18.35 27.02
N TRP A 216 11.74 18.30 25.92
CA TRP A 216 12.85 19.20 25.68
C TRP A 216 12.36 20.64 25.51
N SER A 217 11.40 20.91 24.64
CA SER A 217 10.94 22.27 24.30
C SER A 217 10.18 22.95 25.45
N SER A 218 9.56 22.17 26.34
CA SER A 218 8.76 22.68 27.46
C SER A 218 9.47 23.77 28.25
N GLY A 219 8.80 24.91 28.43
CA GLY A 219 9.31 26.08 29.16
C GLY A 219 10.33 26.94 28.39
N LYS A 220 10.75 26.53 27.20
CA LYS A 220 11.64 27.31 26.31
C LYS A 220 11.09 27.51 24.89
N GLU A 221 9.83 27.16 24.67
CA GLU A 221 9.13 27.35 23.40
C GLU A 221 9.03 28.84 23.06
N GLY A 222 9.44 29.23 21.84
CA GLY A 222 9.51 30.63 21.44
C GLY A 222 10.74 31.41 21.93
N ASN A 223 11.49 30.91 22.92
CA ASN A 223 12.74 31.54 23.35
C ASN A 223 13.92 30.99 22.54
N LEU A 224 14.29 31.70 21.48
CA LEU A 224 15.33 31.27 20.56
C LEU A 224 16.69 31.04 21.24
N ARG A 225 17.06 31.88 22.22
CA ARG A 225 18.35 31.77 22.93
C ARG A 225 18.41 30.46 23.72
N ALA A 226 17.35 30.14 24.46
CA ALA A 226 17.27 28.92 25.27
C ALA A 226 17.23 27.65 24.42
N LEU A 227 16.56 27.68 23.27
CA LEU A 227 16.53 26.54 22.34
C LEU A 227 17.92 26.28 21.75
N LEU A 228 18.61 27.33 21.28
CA LEU A 228 19.95 27.19 20.70
C LEU A 228 20.98 26.70 21.74
N SER A 229 20.89 27.16 22.98
CA SER A 229 21.86 26.77 24.03
C SER A 229 21.68 25.35 24.57
N THR A 230 20.56 24.69 24.24
CA THR A 230 20.21 23.34 24.72
C THR A 230 19.97 22.35 23.59
N LEU A 231 20.31 22.71 22.36
CA LEU A 231 20.07 21.90 21.15
C LEU A 231 20.89 20.59 21.15
N GLN A 232 22.03 20.56 21.83
CA GLN A 232 22.88 19.39 22.00
C GLN A 232 22.18 18.20 22.70
N TYR A 233 21.21 18.48 23.57
CA TYR A 233 20.52 17.43 24.33
C TYR A 233 19.50 16.64 23.50
N ILE A 234 19.00 17.24 22.41
CA ILE A 234 17.99 16.61 21.56
C ILE A 234 18.56 16.09 20.24
N LEU A 235 19.62 16.72 19.71
CA LEU A 235 20.23 16.27 18.45
C LEU A 235 21.32 15.21 18.65
N GLY A 236 21.87 15.07 19.85
CA GLY A 236 22.95 14.11 20.14
C GLY A 236 24.29 14.47 19.49
N PRO A 237 25.35 13.67 19.75
CA PRO A 237 26.72 13.98 19.33
C PRO A 237 26.93 13.88 17.80
N ASP A 238 26.18 13.03 17.12
CA ASP A 238 26.34 12.78 15.67
C ASP A 238 25.73 13.88 14.78
N SER A 239 25.05 14.86 15.39
CA SER A 239 24.44 15.99 14.70
C SER A 239 25.44 17.05 14.23
N GLY A 240 26.71 16.96 14.64
CA GLY A 240 27.72 17.98 14.38
C GLY A 240 27.38 19.34 14.99
N TRP A 241 26.39 19.41 15.89
CA TRP A 241 26.08 20.61 16.65
C TRP A 241 27.12 20.82 17.74
N GLN A 242 27.65 22.04 17.82
CA GLN A 242 28.55 22.44 18.90
C GLN A 242 27.73 23.13 19.99
N PRO A 243 27.81 22.69 21.25
CA PRO A 243 27.11 23.35 22.36
C PRO A 243 27.52 24.82 22.45
N ILE A 244 26.55 25.72 22.56
CA ILE A 244 26.78 27.16 22.71
C ILE A 244 26.19 27.59 24.04
N PRO A 245 26.99 28.05 25.02
CA PRO A 245 26.46 28.50 26.30
C PRO A 245 25.65 29.80 26.13
N LEU A 246 24.72 30.05 27.05
CA LEU A 246 23.89 31.27 27.06
C LEU A 246 24.71 32.56 27.03
N THR A 247 25.92 32.53 27.61
CA THR A 247 26.88 33.65 27.60
C THR A 247 27.35 34.04 26.20
N GLU A 248 27.36 33.10 25.24
CA GLU A 248 27.77 33.35 23.86
C GLU A 248 26.61 33.78 22.95
N VAL A 249 25.35 33.63 23.41
CA VAL A 249 24.14 34.01 22.65
C VAL A 249 23.37 35.16 23.30
N ILE A 250 24.11 36.10 23.92
CA ILE A 250 23.53 37.32 24.50
C ILE A 250 23.14 38.31 23.39
N THR A 251 24.09 38.60 22.49
CA THR A 251 23.90 39.60 21.43
C THR A 251 23.05 39.06 20.28
N SER A 252 22.26 39.93 19.66
CA SER A 252 21.41 39.54 18.54
C SER A 252 22.21 39.00 17.36
N VAL A 253 23.37 39.57 17.07
CA VAL A 253 24.29 39.06 16.03
C VAL A 253 24.71 37.62 16.30
N ALA A 254 25.05 37.29 17.55
CA ALA A 254 25.44 35.93 17.93
C ALA A 254 24.26 34.95 17.81
N VAL A 255 23.06 35.35 18.24
CA VAL A 255 21.83 34.56 18.08
C VAL A 255 21.55 34.27 16.60
N LYS A 256 21.62 35.28 15.73
CA LYS A 256 21.43 35.13 14.28
C LYS A 256 22.46 34.18 13.65
N LYS A 257 23.71 34.23 14.09
CA LYS A 257 24.78 33.32 13.65
C LYS A 257 24.53 31.87 14.11
N ALA A 258 24.16 31.69 15.38
CA ALA A 258 23.86 30.37 15.94
C ALA A 258 22.62 29.74 15.29
N TYR A 259 21.56 30.52 15.06
CA TYR A 259 20.35 30.05 14.36
C TYR A 259 20.66 29.54 12.95
N ARG A 260 21.45 30.29 12.16
CA ARG A 260 21.86 29.85 10.81
C ARG A 260 22.65 28.54 10.83
N LYS A 261 23.49 28.32 11.84
CA LYS A 261 24.19 27.05 12.01
C LYS A 261 23.21 25.93 12.38
N ALA A 262 22.28 26.20 13.29
CA ALA A 262 21.31 25.22 13.76
C ALA A 262 20.42 24.72 12.63
N THR A 263 19.90 25.64 11.80
CA THR A 263 19.06 25.28 10.66
C THR A 263 19.79 24.41 9.64
N LEU A 264 21.09 24.62 9.43
CA LEU A 264 21.90 23.74 8.58
C LEU A 264 22.07 22.34 9.19
N CYS A 265 22.26 22.23 10.52
CA CYS A 265 22.41 20.95 11.20
C CYS A 265 21.14 20.09 11.11
N VAL A 266 19.95 20.71 11.24
CA VAL A 266 18.66 19.99 11.23
C VAL A 266 18.01 19.93 9.84
N HIS A 267 18.65 20.46 8.80
CA HIS A 267 18.09 20.48 7.44
C HIS A 267 18.04 19.07 6.82
N PRO A 268 16.96 18.67 6.13
CA PRO A 268 16.82 17.34 5.55
C PRO A 268 17.96 16.97 4.58
N ASP A 269 18.46 17.93 3.79
CA ASP A 269 19.62 17.69 2.89
C ASP A 269 20.88 17.25 3.66
N LYS A 270 21.18 17.91 4.79
CA LYS A 270 22.35 17.56 5.61
C LYS A 270 22.15 16.23 6.36
N LEU A 271 20.92 15.94 6.78
CA LEU A 271 20.57 14.65 7.38
C LEU A 271 20.68 13.51 6.36
N GLN A 272 20.29 13.75 5.11
CA GLN A 272 20.42 12.78 4.02
C GLN A 272 21.90 12.50 3.70
N GLN A 273 22.75 13.54 3.64
CA GLN A 273 24.19 13.40 3.42
C GLN A 273 24.89 12.57 4.51
N ARG A 274 24.39 12.63 5.76
CA ARG A 274 24.96 11.92 6.91
C ARG A 274 24.37 10.52 7.14
N GLY A 275 23.38 10.10 6.35
CA GLY A 275 22.70 8.82 6.56
C GLY A 275 21.92 8.77 7.89
N ALA A 276 21.32 9.88 8.29
CA ALA A 276 20.58 9.99 9.56
C ALA A 276 19.44 8.96 9.65
N SER A 277 19.23 8.41 10.85
CA SER A 277 18.14 7.46 11.11
C SER A 277 16.75 8.10 10.92
N ILE A 278 15.71 7.29 10.73
CA ILE A 278 14.31 7.78 10.64
C ILE A 278 13.94 8.62 11.87
N GLN A 279 14.39 8.19 13.06
CA GLN A 279 14.18 8.91 14.31
C GLN A 279 14.85 10.28 14.30
N GLN A 280 16.13 10.34 13.88
CA GLN A 280 16.89 11.58 13.81
C GLN A 280 16.24 12.56 12.83
N LYS A 281 15.80 12.07 11.67
CA LYS A 281 15.06 12.87 10.67
C LYS A 281 13.79 13.46 11.26
N TYR A 282 13.02 12.65 12.00
CA TYR A 282 11.79 13.08 12.66
C TYR A 282 12.06 14.15 13.73
N ILE A 283 13.02 13.92 14.63
CA ILE A 283 13.39 14.89 15.67
C ILE A 283 13.83 16.21 15.04
N CYS A 284 14.72 16.15 14.05
CA CYS A 284 15.24 17.34 13.40
C CYS A 284 14.16 18.16 12.69
N GLU A 285 13.17 17.50 12.07
CA GLU A 285 12.01 18.16 11.48
C GLU A 285 11.22 18.95 12.52
N LYS A 286 10.88 18.33 13.66
CA LYS A 286 10.16 19.00 14.75
C LYS A 286 10.96 20.14 15.37
N VAL A 287 12.26 19.93 15.57
CA VAL A 287 13.18 20.95 16.11
C VAL A 287 13.32 22.11 15.14
N PHE A 288 13.36 21.87 13.83
CA PHE A 288 13.41 22.91 12.82
C PHE A 288 12.19 23.84 12.89
N ASP A 289 10.98 23.27 13.03
CA ASP A 289 9.75 24.04 13.18
C ASP A 289 9.77 24.92 14.44
N LEU A 290 10.19 24.35 15.59
CA LEU A 290 10.33 25.10 16.84
C LEU A 290 11.34 26.26 16.74
N LEU A 291 12.48 26.00 16.10
CA LEU A 291 13.50 27.03 15.87
C LEU A 291 12.98 28.13 14.94
N LYS A 292 12.21 27.78 13.91
CA LYS A 292 11.60 28.73 12.98
C LYS A 292 10.55 29.60 13.68
N GLU A 293 9.72 29.02 14.54
CA GLU A 293 8.76 29.78 15.33
C GLU A 293 9.46 30.76 16.28
N ALA A 294 10.46 30.29 17.01
CA ALA A 294 11.23 31.13 17.94
C ALA A 294 12.01 32.23 17.22
N TRP A 295 12.51 31.96 16.00
CA TRP A 295 13.13 32.96 15.14
C TRP A 295 12.17 34.06 14.71
N ASN A 296 10.94 33.71 14.36
CA ASN A 296 9.93 34.69 14.00
C ASN A 296 9.59 35.60 15.19
N LYS A 297 9.44 35.04 16.40
CA LYS A 297 9.21 35.79 17.64
C LYS A 297 10.40 36.71 17.98
N PHE A 298 11.61 36.17 17.92
CA PHE A 298 12.84 36.93 18.15
C PHE A 298 12.96 38.13 17.19
N ASN A 299 12.65 37.96 15.91
CA ASN A 299 12.68 39.06 14.95
C ASN A 299 11.57 40.08 15.15
N SER A 300 10.41 39.70 15.71
CA SER A 300 9.36 40.66 16.05
C SER A 300 9.69 41.48 17.30
N GLU A 301 10.45 40.92 18.25
CA GLU A 301 10.87 41.60 19.47
C GLU A 301 12.08 42.53 19.26
N GLU A 302 12.92 42.25 18.26
CA GLU A 302 14.07 43.07 17.87
C GLU A 302 13.73 44.22 16.90
N ARG A 303 12.46 44.34 16.51
CA ARG A 303 11.98 45.35 15.55
C ARG A 303 11.42 46.57 16.26
#